data_AF-A0A662WPR7-F1
#
_entry.id   AF-A0A662WPR7-F1
#
_cell.length_a   1.000
_cell.length_b   1.000
_cell.length_c   1.000
_cell.angle_alpha   90.00
_cell.angle_beta   90.00
_cell.angle_gamma   90.00
#
_symmetry.space_group_name_H-M   'P 1'
#
loop_
_entity.id
_entity.type
_entity.pdbx_description
1 polymer ?
#
loop_
_entity_poly.entity_id
_entity_poly.type
_entity_poly.pdbx_seq_one_letter_code
_entity_poly.pdbx_strand_id
1 'polypeptide(L)'
;MSVMTFEQRESLRKFLRGVPEAVSLHEWLFEIESHDALRKARVLEARVLPVPEATAVNDSTAPQTERFDIARTDTVDEFTNKSLSRSLVALGSYHKPKSKTWESIDAFYLPRKDVPAGQTVTVDEIAEWNKENRLLLFQMTVSETHAVNASGIMHVLRKLDLLQSVKSDPSRVALLFVIPKDLVDSYVRQTIVTVATAGTESTRAIKGIGDITAGMLEQQYGIRTIDELHVAVEKYDGGEFTIHDGDITLWKLASTSLKKHGPLSDPAYGDAMAKIPQYVCSWE
;
A
#
# COMPACT_ATOMS: atom_id res chain seq x y z
N MET A 1 13.85 14.41 41.91
CA MET A 1 13.86 13.60 40.68
C MET A 1 14.03 12.14 41.08
N SER A 2 13.03 11.30 40.81
CA SER A 2 13.12 9.86 41.10
C SER A 2 14.07 9.21 40.10
N VAL A 3 15.08 8.49 40.60
CA VAL A 3 16.06 7.80 39.78
C VAL A 3 15.48 6.45 39.37
N MET A 4 15.38 6.19 38.06
CA MET A 4 14.92 4.89 37.55
C MET A 4 15.75 3.75 38.13
N THR A 5 15.08 2.69 38.56
CA THR A 5 15.71 1.46 39.08
C THR A 5 16.43 0.70 37.96
N PHE A 6 17.31 -0.23 38.33
CA PHE A 6 18.01 -1.08 37.35
C PHE A 6 17.03 -1.88 36.47
N GLU A 7 15.97 -2.44 37.07
CA GLU A 7 14.94 -3.19 36.35
C GLU A 7 14.15 -2.30 35.38
N GLN A 8 13.86 -1.06 35.77
CA GLN A 8 13.22 -0.09 34.88
C GLN A 8 14.13 0.26 33.69
N ARG A 9 15.44 0.41 33.91
CA ARG A 9 16.42 0.67 32.85
C ARG A 9 16.59 -0.53 31.91
N GLU A 10 16.59 -1.76 32.44
CA GLU A 10 16.68 -2.97 31.62
C GLU A 10 15.41 -3.23 30.80
N SER A 11 14.23 -2.99 31.40
CA SER A 11 12.96 -3.06 30.67
C SER A 11 12.90 -2.02 29.56
N LEU A 12 13.33 -0.77 29.84
CA LEU A 12 13.43 0.27 28.82
C LEU A 12 14.44 -0.09 27.72
N ARG A 13 15.62 -0.64 28.06
CA ARG A 13 16.59 -1.11 27.05
C ARG A 13 16.04 -2.23 26.17
N LYS A 14 15.35 -3.21 26.75
CA LYS A 14 14.69 -4.28 25.99
C LYS A 14 13.63 -3.73 25.05
N PHE A 15 12.84 -2.77 25.53
CA PHE A 15 11.84 -2.07 24.74
C PHE A 15 12.46 -1.32 23.55
N LEU A 16 13.51 -0.54 23.81
CA LEU A 16 14.20 0.25 22.79
C LEU A 16 14.94 -0.58 21.73
N ARG A 17 15.30 -1.85 22.01
CA ARG A 17 15.89 -2.76 21.01
C ARG A 17 14.96 -3.05 19.81
N GLY A 18 13.66 -2.85 19.97
CA GLY A 18 12.68 -3.03 18.89
C GLY A 18 12.42 -1.79 18.04
N VAL A 19 12.96 -0.62 18.44
CA VAL A 19 12.75 0.66 17.76
C VAL A 19 13.72 0.75 16.57
N PRO A 20 13.23 0.94 15.33
CA PRO A 20 14.11 1.14 14.18
C PRO A 20 14.96 2.41 14.34
N GLU A 21 16.26 2.33 14.02
CA GLU A 21 17.22 3.44 14.22
C GLU A 21 16.84 4.74 13.49
N ALA A 22 16.00 4.67 12.45
CA ALA A 22 15.59 5.80 11.61
C ALA A 22 14.22 6.40 11.99
N VAL A 23 13.51 5.87 12.99
CA VAL A 23 12.14 6.31 13.35
C VAL A 23 12.15 6.98 14.72
N SER A 24 11.38 8.06 14.88
CA SER A 24 11.23 8.67 16.21
C SER A 24 10.50 7.71 17.15
N LEU A 25 10.93 7.66 18.43
CA LEU A 25 10.29 6.79 19.43
C LEU A 25 8.78 7.06 19.53
N HIS A 26 8.38 8.33 19.41
CA HIS A 26 6.99 8.74 19.47
C HIS A 26 6.16 8.21 18.30
N GLU A 27 6.65 8.34 17.08
CA GLU A 27 5.99 7.81 15.88
C GLU A 27 5.87 6.29 15.92
N TRP A 28 6.93 5.60 16.33
CA TRP A 28 6.91 4.14 16.47
C TRP A 28 5.93 3.65 17.55
N LEU A 29 5.87 4.34 18.70
CA LEU A 29 4.90 4.06 19.75
C LEU A 29 3.47 4.22 19.23
N PHE A 30 3.19 5.36 18.59
CA PHE A 30 1.87 5.67 18.06
C PHE A 30 1.41 4.64 17.02
N GLU A 31 2.28 4.22 16.12
CA GLU A 31 1.99 3.18 15.12
C GLU A 31 1.64 1.83 15.79
N ILE A 32 2.42 1.40 16.79
CA ILE A 32 2.15 0.16 17.53
C ILE A 32 0.80 0.21 18.24
N GLU A 33 0.52 1.31 18.94
CA GLU A 33 -0.75 1.47 19.67
C GLU A 33 -1.94 1.54 18.70
N SER A 34 -1.76 2.18 17.54
CA SER A 34 -2.73 2.23 16.46
C SER A 34 -3.05 0.84 15.93
N HIS A 35 -2.04 0.00 15.65
CA HIS A 35 -2.27 -1.39 15.25
C HIS A 35 -3.04 -2.17 16.31
N ASP A 36 -2.67 -2.05 17.58
CA ASP A 36 -3.35 -2.75 18.67
C ASP A 36 -4.79 -2.27 18.88
N ALA A 37 -5.06 -0.98 18.66
CA ALA A 37 -6.40 -0.41 18.74
C ALA A 37 -7.31 -0.94 17.61
N LEU A 38 -6.81 -0.96 16.37
CA LEU A 38 -7.58 -1.41 15.20
C LEU A 38 -7.97 -2.89 15.27
N ARG A 39 -7.17 -3.73 15.94
CA ARG A 39 -7.42 -5.18 16.03
C ARG A 39 -8.49 -5.59 17.04
N LYS A 40 -8.87 -4.72 17.98
CA LYS A 40 -9.73 -5.06 19.14
C LYS A 40 -11.24 -5.10 18.83
N ALA A 41 -11.63 -5.20 17.56
CA ALA A 41 -12.93 -4.81 17.03
C ALA A 41 -13.25 -3.34 17.32
N ARG A 42 -13.57 -2.58 16.27
CA ARG A 42 -13.85 -1.16 16.42
C ARG A 42 -14.72 -0.65 15.28
N VAL A 43 -15.57 0.30 15.62
CA VAL A 43 -16.18 1.20 14.65
C VAL A 43 -15.30 2.45 14.58
N LEU A 44 -14.67 2.69 13.44
CA LEU A 44 -13.96 3.93 13.20
C LEU A 44 -14.93 4.96 12.64
N GLU A 45 -15.03 6.10 13.31
CA GLU A 45 -15.65 7.29 12.73
C GLU A 45 -14.54 8.10 12.06
N ALA A 46 -14.60 8.23 10.73
CA ALA A 46 -13.58 8.89 9.96
C ALA A 46 -14.16 10.06 9.16
N ARG A 47 -13.54 11.23 9.30
CA ARG A 47 -13.92 12.46 8.59
C ARG A 47 -13.40 12.40 7.16
N VAL A 48 -14.27 12.65 6.19
CA VAL A 48 -13.91 12.72 4.77
C VAL A 48 -12.96 13.90 4.54
N LEU A 49 -11.89 13.67 3.79
CA LEU A 49 -10.95 14.70 3.35
C LEU A 49 -11.31 15.13 1.90
N PRO A 50 -11.96 16.30 1.73
CA PRO A 50 -12.54 16.70 0.45
C PRO A 50 -11.46 16.99 -0.60
N VAL A 51 -11.84 16.82 -1.87
CA VAL A 51 -11.00 17.21 -3.01
C VAL A 51 -10.96 18.76 -3.08
N PRO A 52 -9.79 19.38 -3.27
CA PRO A 52 -9.65 20.85 -3.26
C PRO A 52 -10.60 21.58 -4.22
N GLU A 53 -10.92 20.98 -5.38
CA GLU A 53 -11.82 21.57 -6.39
C GLU A 53 -13.29 21.70 -5.92
N ALA A 54 -13.70 20.99 -4.86
CA ALA A 54 -15.04 21.07 -4.28
C ALA A 54 -15.25 22.30 -3.36
N THR A 55 -14.22 23.11 -3.12
CA THR A 55 -14.28 24.24 -2.18
C THR A 55 -14.84 25.54 -2.77
N ALA A 56 -15.24 25.55 -4.04
CA ALA A 56 -15.75 26.74 -4.73
C ALA A 56 -17.28 26.84 -4.78
N VAL A 57 -18.02 26.30 -3.81
CA VAL A 57 -19.41 26.73 -3.56
C VAL A 57 -19.63 26.70 -2.06
N ASN A 58 -20.06 27.85 -1.52
CA ASN A 58 -20.55 28.03 -0.16
C ASN A 58 -21.25 26.76 0.37
N ASP A 59 -20.69 26.13 1.39
CA ASP A 59 -21.55 25.36 2.28
C ASP A 59 -20.95 25.18 3.66
N SER A 60 -21.64 25.76 4.62
CA SER A 60 -21.61 25.46 6.05
C SER A 60 -22.18 24.06 6.33
N THR A 61 -21.74 23.05 5.59
CA THR A 61 -22.06 21.65 5.87
C THR A 61 -21.04 21.09 6.86
N ALA A 62 -21.55 20.51 7.94
CA ALA A 62 -20.74 19.84 8.93
C ALA A 62 -19.81 18.81 8.27
N PRO A 63 -18.63 18.52 8.86
CA PRO A 63 -17.71 17.56 8.28
C PRO A 63 -18.40 16.22 8.02
N GLN A 64 -18.39 15.77 6.76
CA GLN A 64 -18.93 14.46 6.43
C GLN A 64 -18.10 13.39 7.12
N THR A 65 -18.77 12.49 7.83
CA THR A 65 -18.14 11.41 8.58
C THR A 65 -18.71 10.09 8.07
N GLU A 66 -17.84 9.12 7.87
CA GLU A 66 -18.18 7.75 7.49
C GLU A 66 -17.79 6.78 8.61
N ARG A 67 -18.57 5.71 8.78
CA ARG A 67 -18.34 4.67 9.78
C ARG A 67 -17.72 3.45 9.10
N PHE A 68 -16.62 2.94 9.65
CA PHE A 68 -15.96 1.73 9.17
C PHE A 68 -15.92 0.67 10.28
N ASP A 69 -16.54 -0.47 10.03
CA ASP A 69 -16.57 -1.60 10.97
C ASP A 69 -15.36 -2.51 10.75
N ILE A 70 -14.48 -2.56 11.74
CA ILE A 70 -13.31 -3.43 11.77
C ILE A 70 -13.58 -4.58 12.73
N ALA A 71 -13.61 -5.80 12.19
CA ALA A 71 -13.78 -7.01 12.98
C ALA A 71 -12.57 -7.30 13.88
N ARG A 72 -12.80 -7.97 15.00
CA ARG A 72 -11.74 -8.40 15.92
C ARG A 72 -10.82 -9.40 15.23
N THR A 73 -9.51 -9.24 15.42
CA THR A 73 -8.49 -10.17 14.91
C THR A 73 -7.58 -10.64 16.04
N ASP A 74 -7.77 -11.88 16.50
CA ASP A 74 -6.99 -12.44 17.62
C ASP A 74 -5.52 -12.71 17.23
N THR A 75 -5.24 -13.00 15.96
CA THR A 75 -3.88 -13.13 15.41
C THR A 75 -3.45 -11.87 14.68
N VAL A 76 -2.15 -11.55 14.75
CA VAL A 76 -1.55 -10.56 13.86
C VAL A 76 -1.20 -11.27 12.57
N ASP A 77 -1.92 -10.99 11.49
CA ASP A 77 -1.56 -11.51 10.18
C ASP A 77 -0.47 -10.64 9.57
N GLU A 78 0.76 -10.85 10.05
CA GLU A 78 1.94 -10.23 9.48
C GLU A 78 2.22 -10.81 8.10
N PHE A 79 2.41 -9.93 7.12
CA PHE A 79 2.75 -10.35 5.77
C PHE A 79 4.10 -9.84 5.31
N THR A 80 4.75 -10.65 4.49
CA THR A 80 5.90 -10.25 3.70
C THR A 80 5.45 -10.05 2.25
N ASN A 81 6.26 -9.40 1.43
CA ASN A 81 5.99 -9.29 -0.01
C ASN A 81 5.83 -10.67 -0.70
N LYS A 82 6.43 -11.72 -0.15
CA LYS A 82 6.30 -13.09 -0.67
C LYS A 82 4.98 -13.74 -0.26
N SER A 83 4.48 -13.44 0.95
CA SER A 83 3.26 -14.06 1.47
C SER A 83 1.99 -13.28 1.11
N LEU A 84 2.09 -11.98 0.76
CA LEU A 84 0.94 -11.24 0.23
C LEU A 84 0.53 -11.79 -1.14
N SER A 85 -0.68 -12.33 -1.18
CA SER A 85 -1.32 -12.88 -2.37
C SER A 85 -2.83 -12.74 -2.25
N ARG A 86 -3.56 -12.96 -3.35
CA ARG A 86 -5.02 -13.05 -3.36
C ARG A 86 -5.59 -14.07 -2.36
N SER A 87 -4.81 -15.09 -2.01
CA SER A 87 -5.21 -16.12 -1.03
C SER A 87 -4.89 -15.74 0.42
N LEU A 88 -4.03 -14.75 0.68
CA LEU A 88 -3.67 -14.36 2.04
C LEU A 88 -4.85 -13.71 2.77
N VAL A 89 -5.71 -12.98 2.05
CA VAL A 89 -6.94 -12.36 2.60
C VAL A 89 -7.93 -13.41 3.10
N ALA A 90 -7.80 -14.67 2.65
CA ALA A 90 -8.60 -15.78 3.19
C ALA A 90 -8.33 -16.03 4.68
N LEU A 91 -7.15 -15.63 5.17
CA LEU A 91 -6.65 -15.97 6.51
C LEU A 91 -6.93 -14.88 7.54
N GLY A 92 -7.34 -13.67 7.14
CA GLY A 92 -7.21 -12.45 7.94
C GLY A 92 -8.11 -11.32 7.49
N SER A 93 -8.65 -10.53 8.43
CA SER A 93 -9.33 -9.29 8.07
C SER A 93 -8.37 -8.11 8.12
N TYR A 94 -7.41 -8.11 9.06
CA TYR A 94 -6.46 -7.02 9.30
C TYR A 94 -5.03 -7.51 9.09
N HIS A 95 -4.30 -6.82 8.22
CA HIS A 95 -2.97 -7.23 7.77
C HIS A 95 -1.98 -6.09 7.97
N LYS A 96 -0.84 -6.39 8.59
CA LYS A 96 0.27 -5.45 8.73
C LYS A 96 1.54 -6.01 8.07
N PRO A 97 2.36 -5.18 7.39
CA PRO A 97 3.60 -5.65 6.80
C PRO A 97 4.60 -5.97 7.91
N LYS A 98 5.41 -7.02 7.71
CA LYS A 98 6.49 -7.40 8.63
C LYS A 98 7.66 -6.41 8.62
N SER A 99 7.75 -5.58 7.58
CA SER A 99 8.78 -4.56 7.39
C SER A 99 8.21 -3.33 6.71
N LYS A 100 8.67 -2.13 7.07
CA LYS A 100 8.29 -0.82 6.48
C LYS A 100 8.76 -0.59 5.04
N THR A 101 8.75 -1.63 4.20
CA THR A 101 9.15 -1.55 2.79
C THR A 101 8.04 -1.04 1.88
N TRP A 102 6.89 -0.65 2.44
CA TRP A 102 5.68 -0.31 1.70
C TRP A 102 5.52 1.20 1.80
N GLU A 103 5.98 1.89 0.75
CA GLU A 103 6.04 3.34 0.63
C GLU A 103 4.67 3.97 0.94
N SER A 104 4.45 4.36 2.20
CA SER A 104 3.25 5.02 2.75
C SER A 104 2.06 4.15 3.20
N ILE A 105 2.13 2.81 3.18
CA ILE A 105 1.03 1.94 3.67
C ILE A 105 1.49 1.12 4.88
N ASP A 106 0.89 1.37 6.04
CA ASP A 106 1.24 0.72 7.31
C ASP A 106 0.38 -0.51 7.60
N ALA A 107 -0.85 -0.56 7.08
CA ALA A 107 -1.70 -1.74 7.17
C ALA A 107 -2.81 -1.71 6.11
N PHE A 108 -3.52 -2.82 5.98
CA PHE A 108 -4.79 -2.84 5.26
C PHE A 108 -5.81 -3.76 5.94
N TYR A 109 -7.09 -3.52 5.63
CA TYR A 109 -8.20 -4.35 6.06
C TYR A 109 -9.12 -4.71 4.90
N LEU A 110 -9.54 -5.97 4.86
CA LEU A 110 -10.61 -6.47 4.01
C LEU A 110 -11.60 -7.26 4.88
N PRO A 111 -12.92 -7.04 4.72
CA PRO A 111 -13.92 -7.87 5.38
C PRO A 111 -13.75 -9.35 5.02
N ARG A 112 -13.72 -10.22 6.03
CA ARG A 112 -13.76 -11.66 5.79
C ARG A 112 -15.14 -12.07 5.28
N LYS A 113 -15.16 -13.04 4.37
CA LYS A 113 -16.39 -13.72 3.97
C LYS A 113 -16.88 -14.57 5.15
N ASP A 114 -18.14 -14.46 5.52
CA ASP A 114 -18.75 -15.34 6.50
C ASP A 114 -18.87 -16.76 5.92
N VAL A 115 -18.19 -17.71 6.56
CA VAL A 115 -18.17 -19.11 6.13
C VAL A 115 -18.77 -19.98 7.23
N PRO A 116 -19.87 -20.71 6.96
CA PRO A 116 -20.45 -21.65 7.91
C PRO A 116 -19.43 -22.71 8.36
N ALA A 117 -19.54 -23.15 9.62
CA ALA A 117 -18.67 -24.17 10.18
C ALA A 117 -18.73 -25.47 9.34
N GLY A 118 -17.56 -25.97 8.94
CA GLY A 118 -17.42 -27.19 8.14
C GLY A 118 -17.45 -27.00 6.62
N GLN A 119 -17.66 -25.77 6.13
CA GLN A 119 -17.58 -25.45 4.71
C GLN A 119 -16.18 -24.95 4.35
N THR A 120 -15.60 -25.48 3.27
CA THR A 120 -14.35 -24.96 2.70
C THR A 120 -14.68 -23.97 1.61
N VAL A 121 -14.01 -22.82 1.62
CA VAL A 121 -14.13 -21.82 0.56
C VAL A 121 -12.88 -21.87 -0.30
N THR A 122 -13.07 -21.83 -1.61
CA THR A 122 -11.98 -21.81 -2.58
C THR A 122 -11.32 -20.43 -2.63
N VAL A 123 -10.08 -20.38 -3.12
CA VAL A 123 -9.37 -19.11 -3.31
C VAL A 123 -10.11 -18.18 -4.28
N ASP A 124 -10.75 -18.72 -5.31
CA ASP A 124 -11.44 -17.91 -6.32
C ASP A 124 -12.74 -17.30 -5.78
N GLU A 125 -13.47 -18.01 -4.91
CA GLU A 125 -14.64 -17.44 -4.21
C GLU A 125 -14.28 -16.30 -3.26
N ILE A 126 -13.09 -16.34 -2.66
CA ILE A 126 -12.58 -15.27 -1.79
C ILE A 126 -12.10 -14.10 -2.64
N ALA A 127 -11.45 -14.38 -3.77
CA ALA A 127 -11.06 -13.34 -4.72
C ALA A 127 -12.28 -12.56 -5.22
N GLU A 128 -13.38 -13.25 -5.54
CA GLU A 128 -14.61 -12.59 -5.97
C GLU A 128 -15.26 -11.77 -4.84
N TRP A 129 -15.33 -12.32 -3.63
CA TRP A 129 -15.77 -11.56 -2.45
C TRP A 129 -14.95 -10.28 -2.25
N ASN A 130 -13.62 -10.35 -2.39
CA ASN A 130 -12.75 -9.18 -2.27
C ASN A 130 -12.98 -8.14 -3.38
N LYS A 131 -13.46 -8.55 -4.56
CA LYS A 131 -13.85 -7.62 -5.64
C LYS A 131 -15.18 -6.90 -5.36
N GLU A 132 -16.02 -7.45 -4.49
CA GLU A 132 -17.29 -6.82 -4.10
C GLU A 132 -17.15 -5.95 -2.85
N ASN A 133 -16.12 -6.20 -2.05
CA ASN A 133 -15.89 -5.49 -0.79
C ASN A 133 -14.89 -4.33 -0.93
N ARG A 134 -15.01 -3.36 -0.02
CA ARG A 134 -14.15 -2.19 0.05
C ARG A 134 -12.85 -2.52 0.79
N LEU A 135 -11.71 -2.21 0.17
CA LEU A 135 -10.39 -2.31 0.79
C LEU A 135 -10.12 -1.06 1.62
N LEU A 136 -9.76 -1.23 2.88
CA LEU A 136 -9.29 -0.12 3.72
C LEU A 136 -7.76 -0.15 3.75
N LEU A 137 -7.12 0.94 3.36
CA LEU A 137 -5.67 1.14 3.50
C LEU A 137 -5.43 2.10 4.64
N PHE A 138 -4.51 1.76 5.54
CA PHE A 138 -4.16 2.58 6.68
C PHE A 138 -2.76 3.17 6.49
N GLN A 139 -2.68 4.47 6.75
CA GLN A 139 -1.43 5.17 6.98
C GLN A 139 -1.48 5.77 8.39
N MET A 140 -0.51 5.43 9.21
CA MET A 140 -0.39 5.85 10.60
C MET A 140 0.70 6.90 10.69
N THR A 141 0.35 8.10 11.12
CA THR A 141 1.34 9.19 11.20
C THR A 141 1.04 10.15 12.34
N VAL A 142 2.11 10.75 12.86
CA VAL A 142 2.06 11.85 13.84
C VAL A 142 2.33 13.22 13.19
N SER A 143 2.46 13.28 11.86
CA SER A 143 2.69 14.53 11.13
C SER A 143 1.51 14.90 10.24
N GLU A 144 1.26 16.20 10.16
CA GLU A 144 0.12 16.80 9.46
C GLU A 144 0.19 16.66 7.93
N THR A 145 1.40 16.48 7.40
CA THR A 145 1.64 16.37 5.96
C THR A 145 2.53 15.19 5.63
N HIS A 146 2.00 14.26 4.86
CA HIS A 146 2.74 13.14 4.29
C HIS A 146 2.23 12.85 2.87
N ALA A 147 3.12 13.06 1.89
CA ALA A 147 2.88 12.55 0.55
C ALA A 147 2.70 11.02 0.60
N VAL A 148 1.65 10.54 -0.06
CA VAL A 148 1.38 9.11 -0.16
C VAL A 148 1.92 8.61 -1.47
N ASN A 149 2.80 7.61 -1.45
CA ASN A 149 3.34 7.07 -2.68
C ASN A 149 2.34 6.11 -3.33
N ALA A 150 1.93 6.41 -4.58
CA ALA A 150 1.01 5.58 -5.34
C ALA A 150 1.54 4.14 -5.55
N SER A 151 2.87 3.96 -5.60
CA SER A 151 3.51 2.65 -5.75
C SER A 151 3.14 1.68 -4.63
N GLY A 152 3.09 2.15 -3.38
CA GLY A 152 2.72 1.35 -2.22
C GLY A 152 1.29 0.83 -2.34
N ILE A 153 0.36 1.73 -2.71
CA ILE A 153 -1.05 1.42 -2.96
C ILE A 153 -1.16 0.38 -4.10
N MET A 154 -0.59 0.70 -5.27
CA MET A 154 -0.69 -0.16 -6.46
C MET A 154 -0.08 -1.54 -6.23
N HIS A 155 0.99 -1.62 -5.44
CA HIS A 155 1.63 -2.89 -5.10
C HIS A 155 0.72 -3.78 -4.25
N VAL A 156 0.06 -3.23 -3.23
CA VAL A 156 -0.98 -3.96 -2.45
C VAL A 156 -2.09 -4.41 -3.38
N LEU A 157 -2.68 -3.49 -4.15
CA LEU A 157 -3.81 -3.79 -5.04
C LEU A 157 -3.50 -4.88 -6.05
N ARG A 158 -2.30 -4.85 -6.66
CA ARG A 158 -1.87 -5.89 -7.60
C ARG A 158 -1.73 -7.25 -6.92
N LYS A 159 -1.13 -7.30 -5.74
CA LYS A 159 -0.94 -8.56 -5.00
C LYS A 159 -2.27 -9.18 -4.56
N LEU A 160 -3.27 -8.34 -4.35
CA LEU A 160 -4.64 -8.73 -4.03
C LEU A 160 -5.53 -8.97 -5.26
N ASP A 161 -5.02 -8.77 -6.48
CA ASP A 161 -5.78 -8.88 -7.74
C ASP A 161 -6.95 -7.88 -7.85
N LEU A 162 -6.80 -6.70 -7.24
CA LEU A 162 -7.81 -5.63 -7.20
C LEU A 162 -7.48 -4.44 -8.11
N LEU A 163 -6.28 -4.38 -8.69
CA LEU A 163 -5.78 -3.20 -9.38
C LEU A 163 -6.69 -2.74 -10.54
N GLN A 164 -7.17 -3.65 -11.39
CA GLN A 164 -8.08 -3.32 -12.49
C GLN A 164 -9.41 -2.76 -11.99
N SER A 165 -9.96 -3.43 -10.98
CA SER A 165 -11.26 -3.07 -10.43
C SER A 165 -11.23 -1.72 -9.70
N VAL A 166 -10.10 -1.34 -9.10
CA VAL A 166 -9.89 -0.01 -8.49
C VAL A 166 -9.61 1.05 -9.55
N LYS A 167 -8.95 0.70 -10.67
CA LYS A 167 -8.82 1.61 -11.82
C LYS A 167 -10.19 2.03 -12.36
N SER A 168 -11.14 1.10 -12.46
CA SER A 168 -12.51 1.39 -12.90
C SER A 168 -13.35 2.11 -11.84
N ASP A 169 -13.17 1.77 -10.56
CA ASP A 169 -13.88 2.38 -9.45
C ASP A 169 -12.95 2.62 -8.24
N PRO A 170 -12.37 3.83 -8.12
CA PRO A 170 -11.51 4.18 -6.99
C PRO A 170 -12.20 4.15 -5.63
N SER A 171 -13.54 4.24 -5.58
CA SER A 171 -14.30 4.24 -4.31
C SER A 171 -14.23 2.90 -3.56
N ARG A 172 -13.86 1.83 -4.28
CA ARG A 172 -13.57 0.51 -3.73
C ARG A 172 -12.40 0.47 -2.76
N VAL A 173 -11.61 1.54 -2.71
CA VAL A 173 -10.58 1.74 -1.70
C VAL A 173 -10.96 2.92 -0.82
N ALA A 174 -10.70 2.81 0.48
CA ALA A 174 -10.64 3.95 1.38
C ALA A 174 -9.20 4.08 1.89
N LEU A 175 -8.60 5.25 1.74
CA LEU A 175 -7.32 5.56 2.38
C LEU A 175 -7.58 6.30 3.69
N LEU A 176 -7.32 5.64 4.82
CA LEU A 176 -7.52 6.17 6.17
C LEU A 176 -6.20 6.60 6.78
N PHE A 177 -6.11 7.88 7.14
CA PHE A 177 -5.04 8.44 7.95
C PHE A 177 -5.42 8.31 9.42
N VAL A 178 -4.67 7.50 10.14
CA VAL A 178 -4.80 7.33 11.59
C VAL A 178 -3.78 8.24 12.24
N ILE A 179 -4.25 9.25 12.97
CA ILE A 179 -3.39 10.31 13.54
C ILE A 179 -3.76 10.62 14.99
N PRO A 180 -2.88 11.29 15.75
CA PRO A 180 -3.21 11.82 17.08
C PRO A 180 -4.45 12.72 17.08
N LYS A 181 -5.22 12.67 18.16
CA LYS A 181 -6.53 13.34 18.27
C LYS A 181 -6.46 14.85 18.06
N ASP A 182 -5.40 15.48 18.54
CA ASP A 182 -5.14 16.91 18.44
C ASP A 182 -4.89 17.40 17.01
N LEU A 183 -4.58 16.48 16.08
CA LEU A 183 -4.36 16.79 14.66
C LEU A 183 -5.59 16.56 13.78
N VAL A 184 -6.64 15.89 14.28
CA VAL A 184 -7.81 15.46 13.48
C VAL A 184 -8.51 16.63 12.80
N ASP A 185 -8.63 17.77 13.47
CA ASP A 185 -9.37 18.92 12.95
C ASP A 185 -8.55 19.73 11.92
N SER A 186 -7.22 19.76 12.05
CA SER A 186 -6.32 20.46 11.13
C SER A 186 -5.90 19.62 9.93
N TYR A 187 -6.07 18.29 9.99
CA TYR A 187 -5.61 17.39 8.94
C TYR A 187 -6.34 17.60 7.61
N VAL A 188 -5.57 17.67 6.53
CA VAL A 188 -6.06 17.93 5.17
C VAL A 188 -5.83 16.74 4.25
N ARG A 189 -6.49 16.78 3.08
CA ARG A 189 -6.28 15.78 2.02
C ARG A 189 -4.80 15.78 1.63
N GLN A 190 -4.22 14.58 1.58
CA GLN A 190 -2.83 14.40 1.21
C GLN A 190 -2.69 14.20 -0.30
N THR A 191 -1.59 14.67 -0.88
CA THR A 191 -1.27 14.39 -2.27
C THR A 191 -0.81 12.94 -2.40
N ILE A 192 -1.49 12.17 -3.26
CA ILE A 192 -1.01 10.87 -3.70
C ILE A 192 -0.04 11.14 -4.85
N VAL A 193 1.25 11.03 -4.55
CA VAL A 193 2.31 11.24 -5.52
C VAL A 193 2.44 9.96 -6.31
N THR A 194 2.07 10.03 -7.58
CA THR A 194 2.61 9.12 -8.56
C THR A 194 4.06 9.54 -8.73
N VAL A 195 5.00 8.71 -8.29
CA VAL A 195 6.32 8.80 -8.91
C VAL A 195 6.05 8.41 -10.34
N ALA A 196 5.82 9.41 -11.18
CA ALA A 196 5.94 9.28 -12.60
C ALA A 196 7.39 8.89 -12.83
N THR A 197 7.70 7.59 -12.76
CA THR A 197 8.64 7.07 -13.75
C THR A 197 7.93 7.33 -15.05
N ALA A 198 8.20 8.50 -15.65
CA ALA A 198 7.41 9.13 -16.71
C ALA A 198 7.48 8.34 -18.03
N GLY A 199 7.68 7.03 -17.96
CA GLY A 199 7.96 6.15 -19.07
C GLY A 199 9.33 6.36 -19.68
N THR A 200 9.82 7.60 -19.66
CA THR A 200 11.04 8.10 -20.30
C THR A 200 12.29 7.94 -19.46
N GLU A 201 12.17 7.57 -18.20
CA GLU A 201 13.33 7.30 -17.35
C GLU A 201 14.07 6.07 -17.86
N SER A 202 15.39 6.06 -17.67
CA SER A 202 16.23 4.95 -18.09
C SER A 202 15.82 3.66 -17.37
N THR A 203 15.89 2.52 -18.06
CA THR A 203 15.74 1.19 -17.44
C THR A 203 16.71 0.98 -16.27
N ARG A 204 17.83 1.71 -16.22
CA ARG A 204 18.81 1.73 -15.11
C ARG A 204 18.23 2.25 -13.80
N ALA A 205 17.14 3.02 -13.85
CA ALA A 205 16.45 3.50 -12.65
C ALA A 205 15.69 2.36 -11.94
N ILE A 206 15.38 1.26 -12.64
CA ILE A 206 14.71 0.11 -12.04
C ILE A 206 15.69 -0.62 -11.13
N LYS A 207 15.40 -0.62 -9.82
CA LYS A 207 16.14 -1.41 -8.83
C LYS A 207 16.16 -2.89 -9.21
N GLY A 208 17.35 -3.41 -9.49
CA GLY A 208 17.57 -4.79 -9.94
C GLY A 208 17.98 -4.92 -11.41
N ILE A 209 17.91 -3.82 -12.17
CA ILE A 209 18.53 -3.71 -13.50
C ILE A 209 19.89 -3.02 -13.34
N GLY A 210 20.97 -3.79 -13.43
CA GLY A 210 22.33 -3.27 -13.47
C GLY A 210 22.77 -2.90 -14.89
N ASP A 211 23.95 -2.25 -15.01
CA ASP A 211 24.47 -1.74 -16.29
C ASP A 211 24.57 -2.79 -17.39
N ILE A 212 24.88 -4.05 -17.05
CA ILE A 212 24.95 -5.16 -18.02
C ILE A 212 23.56 -5.43 -18.61
N THR A 213 22.54 -5.52 -17.75
CA THR A 213 21.17 -5.78 -18.19
C THR A 213 20.60 -4.59 -18.96
N ALA A 214 20.83 -3.37 -18.48
CA ALA A 214 20.41 -2.15 -19.18
C ALA A 214 21.13 -1.99 -20.53
N GLY A 215 22.43 -2.30 -20.59
CA GLY A 215 23.22 -2.27 -21.81
C GLY A 215 22.71 -3.26 -22.86
N MET A 216 22.34 -4.48 -22.44
CA MET A 216 21.71 -5.47 -23.32
C MET A 216 20.38 -4.93 -23.89
N LEU A 217 19.50 -4.42 -23.04
CA LEU A 217 18.20 -3.87 -23.45
C LEU A 217 18.36 -2.73 -24.47
N GLU A 218 19.28 -1.80 -24.20
CA GLU A 218 19.53 -0.64 -25.05
C GLU A 218 20.20 -1.00 -26.37
N GLN A 219 21.26 -1.82 -26.34
CA GLN A 219 22.12 -2.04 -27.51
C GLN A 219 21.55 -3.09 -28.47
N GLN A 220 20.90 -4.13 -27.95
CA GLN A 220 20.40 -5.23 -28.77
C GLN A 220 18.93 -5.05 -29.17
N TYR A 221 18.14 -4.41 -28.30
CA TYR A 221 16.69 -4.31 -28.45
C TYR A 221 16.18 -2.87 -28.58
N GLY A 222 17.06 -1.87 -28.46
CA GLY A 222 16.67 -0.46 -28.54
C GLY A 222 15.83 0.04 -27.36
N ILE A 223 15.76 -0.73 -26.27
CA ILE A 223 14.94 -0.45 -25.09
C ILE A 223 15.77 0.35 -24.10
N ARG A 224 15.57 1.67 -24.09
CA ARG A 224 16.31 2.61 -23.23
C ARG A 224 15.54 2.98 -22.00
N THR A 225 14.21 2.97 -22.12
CA THR A 225 13.31 3.55 -21.15
C THR A 225 12.41 2.49 -20.51
N ILE A 226 11.83 2.83 -19.37
CA ILE A 226 10.93 1.95 -18.61
C ILE A 226 9.68 1.59 -19.43
N ASP A 227 9.15 2.51 -20.25
CA ASP A 227 7.99 2.24 -21.12
C ASP A 227 8.31 1.32 -22.28
N GLU A 228 9.44 1.54 -22.95
CA GLU A 228 9.90 0.64 -24.01
C GLU A 228 10.07 -0.78 -23.46
N LEU A 229 10.53 -0.91 -22.22
CA LEU A 229 10.66 -2.20 -21.54
C LEU A 229 9.29 -2.81 -21.22
N HIS A 230 8.30 -2.01 -20.80
CA HIS A 230 6.93 -2.47 -20.61
C HIS A 230 6.31 -3.03 -21.89
N VAL A 231 6.35 -2.25 -22.98
CA VAL A 231 5.81 -2.65 -24.29
C VAL A 231 6.50 -3.91 -24.81
N ALA A 232 7.82 -4.00 -24.66
CA ALA A 232 8.57 -5.17 -25.08
C ALA A 232 8.20 -6.43 -24.28
N VAL A 233 7.96 -6.31 -22.97
CA VAL A 233 7.49 -7.42 -22.13
C VAL A 233 6.10 -7.90 -22.54
N GLU A 234 5.18 -6.99 -22.85
CA GLU A 234 3.84 -7.34 -23.33
C GLU A 234 3.88 -8.05 -24.68
N LYS A 235 4.65 -7.52 -25.65
CA LYS A 235 4.82 -8.16 -26.95
C LYS A 235 5.50 -9.53 -26.84
N TYR A 236 6.43 -9.70 -25.90
CA TYR A 236 7.07 -10.99 -25.64
C TYR A 236 6.07 -12.00 -25.09
N ASP A 237 5.29 -11.60 -24.08
CA ASP A 237 4.27 -12.45 -23.46
C ASP A 237 3.15 -12.80 -24.48
N GLY A 238 2.87 -11.92 -25.46
CA GLY A 238 1.97 -12.15 -26.59
C GLY A 238 2.56 -12.90 -27.80
N GLY A 239 3.86 -13.22 -27.79
CA GLY A 239 4.54 -13.93 -28.88
C GLY A 239 4.93 -13.08 -30.10
N GLU A 240 4.80 -11.76 -30.01
CA GLU A 240 5.12 -10.78 -31.07
C GLU A 240 6.56 -10.24 -30.97
N PHE A 241 7.27 -10.57 -29.90
CA PHE A 241 8.65 -10.16 -29.66
C PHE A 241 9.50 -11.34 -29.24
N THR A 242 10.67 -11.48 -29.85
CA THR A 242 11.58 -12.62 -29.62
C THR A 242 12.89 -12.14 -29.01
N ILE A 243 13.33 -12.86 -27.98
CA ILE A 243 14.61 -12.65 -27.31
C ILE A 243 15.57 -13.74 -27.76
N HIS A 244 16.83 -13.38 -27.97
CA HIS A 244 17.85 -14.35 -28.34
C HIS A 244 18.15 -15.28 -27.15
N ASP A 245 18.41 -16.56 -27.42
CA ASP A 245 18.61 -17.57 -26.37
C ASP A 245 19.73 -17.19 -25.37
N GLY A 246 20.77 -16.49 -25.85
CA GLY A 246 21.87 -15.98 -25.01
C GLY A 246 21.44 -14.91 -23.99
N ASP A 247 20.38 -14.15 -24.29
CA ASP A 247 19.95 -13.00 -23.50
C ASP A 247 18.74 -13.31 -22.62
N ILE A 248 18.16 -14.51 -22.75
CA ILE A 248 16.92 -14.90 -22.06
C ILE A 248 17.01 -14.78 -20.54
N THR A 249 18.19 -14.99 -19.97
CA THR A 249 18.42 -14.88 -18.52
C THR A 249 18.38 -13.42 -18.07
N LEU A 250 19.02 -12.53 -18.81
CA LEU A 250 19.02 -11.09 -18.55
C LEU A 250 17.64 -10.48 -18.81
N TRP A 251 16.93 -10.96 -19.84
CA TRP A 251 15.54 -10.61 -20.11
C TRP A 251 14.59 -11.01 -18.97
N LYS A 252 14.71 -12.25 -18.47
CA LYS A 252 13.92 -12.70 -17.30
C LYS A 252 14.21 -11.84 -16.08
N LEU A 253 15.46 -11.44 -15.86
CA LEU A 253 15.83 -10.53 -14.78
C LEU A 253 15.20 -9.14 -14.96
N ALA A 254 15.29 -8.56 -16.16
CA ALA A 254 14.72 -7.25 -16.49
C ALA A 254 13.19 -7.26 -16.34
N SER A 255 12.51 -8.20 -16.98
CA SER A 255 11.04 -8.35 -16.91
C SER A 255 10.56 -8.62 -15.48
N THR A 256 11.28 -9.43 -14.70
CA THR A 256 10.96 -9.66 -13.29
C THR A 256 11.20 -8.40 -12.45
N SER A 257 12.27 -7.65 -12.73
CA SER A 257 12.59 -6.41 -12.03
C SER A 257 11.56 -5.32 -12.37
N LEU A 258 11.15 -5.21 -13.63
CA LEU A 258 10.05 -4.37 -14.10
C LEU A 258 8.71 -4.78 -13.47
N LYS A 259 8.37 -6.08 -13.51
CA LYS A 259 7.18 -6.61 -12.84
C LYS A 259 7.24 -6.39 -11.33
N LYS A 260 8.42 -6.29 -10.71
CA LYS A 260 8.55 -5.88 -9.29
C LYS A 260 8.43 -4.38 -9.11
N HIS A 261 8.94 -3.60 -10.05
CA HIS A 261 8.84 -2.14 -10.13
C HIS A 261 7.38 -1.68 -10.28
N GLY A 262 6.59 -2.36 -11.11
CA GLY A 262 5.14 -2.32 -11.15
C GLY A 262 4.51 -1.52 -12.31
N PRO A 263 3.17 -1.61 -12.46
CA PRO A 263 2.34 -1.04 -13.56
C PRO A 263 2.23 0.50 -13.53
N LEU A 264 3.32 1.17 -13.14
CA LEU A 264 3.41 2.58 -12.76
C LEU A 264 3.43 3.56 -13.94
N SER A 265 3.49 3.06 -15.16
CA SER A 265 3.61 3.88 -16.37
C SER A 265 2.30 4.16 -17.10
N ASP A 266 1.23 3.40 -16.85
CA ASP A 266 -0.09 3.75 -17.40
C ASP A 266 -0.68 4.89 -16.55
N PRO A 267 -0.80 6.13 -17.11
CA PRO A 267 -1.27 7.29 -16.37
C PRO A 267 -2.67 7.08 -15.76
N ALA A 268 -3.48 6.21 -16.36
CA ALA A 268 -4.82 5.93 -15.88
C ALA A 268 -4.84 5.27 -14.49
N TYR A 269 -3.81 4.49 -14.11
CA TYR A 269 -3.72 4.02 -12.72
C TYR A 269 -3.34 5.15 -11.79
N GLY A 270 -2.42 6.02 -12.19
CA GLY A 270 -2.04 7.19 -11.42
C GLY A 270 -3.23 8.09 -11.12
N ASP A 271 -4.01 8.40 -12.15
CA ASP A 271 -5.26 9.18 -12.04
C ASP A 271 -6.29 8.48 -11.15
N ALA A 272 -6.43 7.15 -11.27
CA ALA A 272 -7.31 6.39 -10.40
C ALA A 272 -6.86 6.42 -8.93
N MET A 273 -5.56 6.28 -8.66
CA MET A 273 -5.02 6.36 -7.30
C MET A 273 -5.28 7.74 -6.69
N ALA A 274 -5.06 8.83 -7.45
CA ALA A 274 -5.32 10.19 -6.98
C ALA A 274 -6.79 10.45 -6.59
N LYS A 275 -7.72 9.71 -7.22
CA LYS A 275 -9.16 9.77 -6.97
C LYS A 275 -9.63 8.89 -5.80
N ILE A 276 -8.76 8.10 -5.18
CA ILE A 276 -9.12 7.30 -4.00
C ILE A 276 -9.67 8.24 -2.91
N PRO A 277 -10.85 7.94 -2.33
CA PRO A 277 -11.38 8.65 -1.18
C PRO A 277 -10.42 8.59 0.02
N GLN A 278 -10.19 9.74 0.64
CA GLN A 278 -9.30 9.89 1.79
C GLN A 278 -10.10 10.27 3.02
N TYR A 279 -9.72 9.72 4.16
CA TYR A 279 -10.37 9.93 5.44
C TYR A 279 -9.34 10.13 6.53
N VAL A 280 -9.69 10.87 7.57
CA VAL A 280 -8.89 10.99 8.78
C VAL A 280 -9.66 10.49 9.99
N CYS A 281 -9.00 9.77 10.87
CA CYS A 281 -9.55 9.35 12.16
C CYS A 281 -8.48 9.32 13.25
N SER A 282 -8.95 9.34 14.50
CA SER A 282 -8.16 9.05 15.70
C SER A 282 -8.78 7.84 16.40
N TRP A 283 -7.96 7.06 17.11
CA TRP A 283 -8.43 6.01 18.01
C TRP A 283 -8.43 6.44 19.48
N GLU A 284 -7.87 7.61 19.80
CA GLU A 284 -7.84 8.27 21.11
C GLU A 284 -9.01 9.24 21.34
#